data_AF-A0AAF0UIG3-F1
#
_entry.id   AF-A0AAF0UIG3-F1
#
_cell.length_a   1.000
_cell.length_b   1.000
_cell.length_c   1.000
_cell.angle_alpha   90.00
_cell.angle_beta   90.00
_cell.angle_gamma   90.00
#
_symmetry.space_group_name_H-M   'P 1'
#
loop_
_entity.id
_entity.type
_entity.pdbx_description
1 polymer ?
#
loop_
_entity_poly.entity_id
_entity_poly.type
_entity_poly.pdbx_seq_one_letter_code
_entity_poly.pdbx_strand_id
1 'polypeptide(L)'
;MTPVKVNLNNQFITAINAYTESFLVDSDWTSVEEDCSLIRVLLSDLAQQIDSSPTKASLFSFTSDFSSQKMSQNSYSSQRKCSCGLVVKTLISSTTSNSGRRFFRCPRPDFSLCGYWEWEDQAFLEVAYLRNLESSLKDVKMEMDNSKIEVENLKIEMENLKIVVENLKIQVGHLSETVATLEASNDLVVEKVRTFQDKYHKIKYKVMISCFLFVGFLVALTTK
;
A
#
# COMPACT_ATOMS: atom_id res chain seq x y z
N MET A 1 -6.33 1.80 -20.60
CA MET A 1 -5.51 2.76 -19.84
C MET A 1 -4.97 2.07 -18.58
N THR A 2 -3.92 1.26 -18.73
CA THR A 2 -3.43 0.37 -17.64
C THR A 2 -1.90 0.13 -17.59
N PRO A 3 -1.00 1.06 -17.98
CA PRO A 3 0.43 0.91 -17.68
C PRO A 3 0.93 1.75 -16.49
N VAL A 4 0.18 2.75 -16.01
CA VAL A 4 0.69 3.73 -15.02
C VAL A 4 0.60 3.21 -13.57
N LYS A 5 -0.45 2.45 -13.21
CA LYS A 5 -0.67 1.96 -11.83
C LYS A 5 0.35 0.91 -11.37
N VAL A 6 0.84 0.07 -12.27
CA VAL A 6 1.83 -0.98 -11.94
C VAL A 6 3.22 -0.37 -11.70
N ASN A 7 3.52 0.76 -12.35
CA ASN A 7 4.83 1.40 -12.26
C ASN A 7 5.07 2.07 -10.88
N LEU A 8 4.04 2.71 -10.31
CA LEU A 8 4.11 3.34 -8.98
C LEU A 8 4.33 2.33 -7.85
N ASN A 9 3.66 1.17 -7.90
CA ASN A 9 3.81 0.13 -6.87
C ASN A 9 5.24 -0.47 -6.88
N ASN A 10 5.80 -0.67 -8.07
CA ASN A 10 7.18 -1.16 -8.19
C ASN A 10 8.21 -0.12 -7.75
N GLN A 11 7.99 1.18 -8.03
CA GLN A 11 8.88 2.24 -7.55
C GLN A 11 8.88 2.37 -6.03
N PHE A 12 7.71 2.21 -5.40
CA PHE A 12 7.58 2.28 -3.94
C PHE A 12 8.27 1.09 -3.24
N ILE A 13 8.07 -0.13 -3.75
CA ILE A 13 8.73 -1.33 -3.23
C ILE A 13 10.25 -1.27 -3.46
N THR A 14 10.70 -0.74 -4.60
CA THR A 14 12.13 -0.56 -4.90
C THR A 14 12.76 0.45 -3.95
N ALA A 15 12.07 1.54 -3.63
CA ALA A 15 12.54 2.54 -2.67
C ALA A 15 12.64 1.98 -1.24
N ILE A 16 11.67 1.17 -0.81
CA ILE A 16 11.71 0.48 0.50
C ILE A 16 12.88 -0.50 0.56
N ASN A 17 13.07 -1.32 -0.47
CA ASN A 17 14.16 -2.29 -0.49
C ASN A 17 15.54 -1.62 -0.52
N ALA A 18 15.70 -0.54 -1.30
CA ALA A 18 16.95 0.25 -1.32
C ALA A 18 17.27 0.88 0.05
N TYR A 19 16.24 1.37 0.76
CA TYR A 19 16.39 1.92 2.12
C TYR A 19 16.72 0.84 3.16
N THR A 20 16.16 -0.36 2.99
CA THR A 20 16.42 -1.51 3.88
C THR A 20 17.84 -2.05 3.67
N GLU A 21 18.36 -2.02 2.45
CA GLU A 21 19.74 -2.40 2.13
C GLU A 21 20.77 -1.39 2.62
N SER A 22 20.47 -0.08 2.63
CA SER A 22 21.36 0.94 3.23
C SER A 22 21.43 0.86 4.76
N PHE A 23 20.39 0.33 5.41
CA PHE A 23 20.28 0.20 6.87
C PHE A 23 21.20 -0.89 7.46
N LEU A 24 21.74 -1.79 6.63
CA LEU A 24 22.62 -2.88 7.09
C LEU A 24 24.11 -2.52 7.13
N VAL A 25 24.50 -1.28 6.82
CA VAL A 25 25.91 -0.90 6.63
C VAL A 25 26.45 0.12 7.63
N ASP A 26 25.63 0.95 8.30
CA ASP A 26 26.16 2.00 9.18
C ASP A 26 25.62 1.97 10.62
N SER A 27 26.55 1.90 11.56
CA SER A 27 26.34 1.72 13.00
C SER A 27 26.27 3.06 13.75
N ASP A 28 25.53 4.05 13.24
CA ASP A 28 25.44 5.37 13.88
C ASP A 28 23.98 5.77 14.15
N TRP A 29 23.60 5.73 15.42
CA TRP A 29 22.21 5.84 15.89
C TRP A 29 21.69 7.29 15.92
N THR A 30 22.53 8.29 15.63
CA THR A 30 22.15 9.71 15.61
C THR A 30 21.55 10.18 14.28
N SER A 31 21.70 9.43 13.18
CA SER A 31 21.06 9.71 11.88
C SER A 31 19.56 9.35 11.85
N VAL A 32 19.13 8.45 12.74
CA VAL A 32 17.79 7.83 12.75
C VAL A 32 16.67 8.86 13.02
N GLU A 33 16.97 9.94 13.72
CA GLU A 33 15.97 10.95 14.13
C GLU A 33 15.66 11.95 13.00
N GLU A 34 16.63 12.26 12.14
CA GLU A 34 16.44 13.06 10.92
C GLU A 34 15.74 12.25 9.83
N ASP A 35 16.08 10.97 9.66
CA ASP A 35 15.48 10.12 8.62
C ASP A 35 14.03 9.71 8.94
N CYS A 36 13.68 9.53 10.22
CA CYS A 36 12.29 9.32 10.65
C CYS A 36 11.40 10.56 10.42
N SER A 37 11.98 11.77 10.37
CA SER A 37 11.24 12.99 10.06
C SER A 37 10.79 13.00 8.59
N LEU A 38 11.64 12.52 7.68
CA LEU A 38 11.33 12.41 6.25
C LEU A 38 10.21 11.39 5.99
N ILE A 39 10.24 10.25 6.70
CA ILE A 39 9.18 9.23 6.62
C ILE A 39 7.84 9.77 7.13
N ARG A 40 7.84 10.56 8.21
CA ARG A 40 6.61 11.20 8.71
C ARG A 40 6.04 12.22 7.72
N VAL A 41 6.89 12.99 7.04
CA VAL A 41 6.48 13.95 6.00
C VAL A 41 5.89 13.22 4.78
N LEU A 42 6.53 12.13 4.35
CA LEU A 42 6.03 11.32 3.23
C LEU A 42 4.70 10.62 3.57
N LEU A 43 4.53 10.14 4.81
CA LEU A 43 3.26 9.57 5.28
C LEU A 43 2.16 10.63 5.42
N SER A 44 2.49 11.87 5.81
CA SER A 44 1.52 12.96 5.84
C SER A 44 1.09 13.41 4.44
N ASP A 45 2.02 13.48 3.49
CA ASP A 45 1.72 13.82 2.09
C ASP A 45 0.89 12.72 1.41
N LEU A 46 1.18 11.44 1.71
CA LEU A 46 0.39 10.31 1.21
C LEU A 46 -1.03 10.32 1.80
N ALA A 47 -1.16 10.64 3.10
CA ALA A 47 -2.48 10.82 3.74
C ALA A 47 -3.27 11.99 3.12
N GLN A 48 -2.59 13.09 2.75
CA GLN A 48 -3.21 14.23 2.07
C GLN A 48 -3.61 13.93 0.62
N GLN A 49 -2.86 13.08 -0.10
CA GLN A 49 -3.23 12.60 -1.43
C GLN A 49 -4.42 11.63 -1.41
N ILE A 50 -4.58 10.86 -0.32
CA ILE A 50 -5.72 9.95 -0.15
C ILE A 50 -7.00 10.73 0.18
N ASP A 51 -6.92 11.79 1.00
CA ASP A 51 -8.07 12.65 1.35
C ASP A 51 -8.53 13.60 0.23
N SER A 52 -7.65 13.89 -0.74
CA SER A 52 -7.95 14.72 -1.91
C SER A 52 -8.46 13.93 -3.13
N SER A 53 -8.63 12.60 -3.01
CA SER A 53 -9.20 11.78 -4.09
C SER A 53 -10.67 12.16 -4.37
N PRO A 54 -11.03 12.58 -5.58
CA PRO A 54 -12.35 13.14 -5.91
C PRO A 54 -13.48 12.10 -5.98
N THR A 55 -13.28 10.90 -5.43
CA THR A 55 -14.19 9.76 -5.55
C THR A 55 -15.47 9.91 -4.72
N LYS A 56 -15.43 10.63 -3.59
CA LYS A 56 -16.65 10.89 -2.77
C LYS A 56 -17.52 12.02 -3.32
N ALA A 57 -16.90 13.10 -3.82
CA ALA A 57 -17.64 14.24 -4.36
C ALA A 57 -18.33 13.90 -5.69
N SER A 58 -17.65 13.14 -6.57
CA SER A 58 -18.21 12.71 -7.86
C SER A 58 -19.41 11.76 -7.69
N LEU A 59 -19.44 10.92 -6.65
CA LEU A 59 -20.57 10.03 -6.41
C LEU A 59 -21.81 10.76 -5.87
N PHE A 60 -21.61 11.80 -5.03
CA PHE A 60 -22.71 12.61 -4.49
C PHE A 60 -23.36 13.51 -5.56
N SER A 61 -22.58 14.04 -6.51
CA SER A 61 -23.13 14.77 -7.66
C SER A 61 -23.96 13.86 -8.58
N PHE A 62 -23.45 12.66 -8.91
CA PHE A 62 -24.17 11.72 -9.78
C PHE A 62 -25.46 11.15 -9.16
N THR A 63 -25.52 10.99 -7.83
CA THR A 63 -26.70 10.43 -7.14
C THR A 63 -27.80 11.46 -6.91
N SER A 64 -27.45 12.75 -6.73
CA SER A 64 -28.43 13.82 -6.56
C SER A 64 -29.17 14.17 -7.86
N ASP A 65 -28.53 14.03 -9.02
CA ASP A 65 -29.19 14.19 -10.32
C ASP A 65 -30.12 13.01 -10.65
N PHE A 66 -29.78 11.79 -10.22
CA PHE A 66 -30.60 10.60 -10.46
C PHE A 66 -31.90 10.59 -9.62
N SER A 67 -31.84 11.14 -8.40
CA SER A 67 -32.99 11.14 -7.48
C SER A 67 -34.10 12.14 -7.86
N SER A 68 -33.84 13.05 -8.82
CA SER A 68 -34.85 13.97 -9.36
C SER A 68 -35.62 13.40 -10.56
N GLN A 69 -35.25 12.23 -11.07
CA GLN A 69 -36.01 11.51 -12.10
C GLN A 69 -36.77 10.33 -11.48
N LYS A 70 -37.66 10.62 -10.53
CA LYS A 70 -38.73 9.69 -10.17
C LYS A 70 -39.66 9.59 -11.37
N MET A 71 -39.40 8.62 -12.24
CA MET A 71 -40.16 8.31 -13.45
C MET A 71 -41.64 8.17 -13.09
N SER A 72 -42.40 9.22 -13.38
CA SER A 72 -43.81 9.08 -13.72
C SER A 72 -43.86 8.19 -14.96
N GLN A 73 -44.21 6.92 -14.77
CA GLN A 73 -44.30 5.92 -15.84
C GLN A 73 -45.49 6.16 -16.81
N ASN A 74 -45.86 7.41 -17.10
CA ASN A 74 -47.01 7.68 -17.95
C ASN A 74 -46.88 8.87 -18.93
N SER A 75 -45.67 9.35 -19.25
CA SER A 75 -45.54 10.53 -20.11
C SER A 75 -44.38 10.54 -21.11
N TYR A 76 -43.72 9.42 -21.38
CA TYR A 76 -42.71 9.33 -22.47
C TYR A 76 -43.30 9.06 -23.87
N SER A 77 -44.61 9.28 -24.09
CA SER A 77 -45.03 9.72 -25.41
C SER A 77 -44.73 11.22 -25.52
N SER A 78 -43.44 11.58 -25.61
CA SER A 78 -43.07 12.85 -26.23
C SER A 78 -43.82 12.84 -27.55
N GLN A 79 -44.85 13.68 -27.71
CA GLN A 79 -45.67 13.74 -28.92
C GLN A 79 -44.74 14.16 -30.06
N ARG A 80 -44.05 13.19 -30.65
CA ARG A 80 -43.07 13.39 -31.70
C ARG A 80 -43.83 13.98 -32.87
N LYS A 81 -43.43 15.18 -33.28
CA LYS A 81 -44.10 15.95 -34.33
C LYS A 81 -43.27 15.89 -35.59
N CYS A 82 -43.92 15.67 -36.72
CA CYS A 82 -43.30 15.86 -38.02
C CYS A 82 -43.12 17.36 -38.31
N SER A 83 -42.43 17.70 -39.40
CA SER A 83 -42.23 19.09 -39.84
C SER A 83 -43.53 19.83 -40.18
N CYS A 84 -44.67 19.13 -40.26
CA CYS A 84 -45.99 19.75 -40.38
C CYS A 84 -46.62 20.17 -39.05
N GLY A 85 -45.95 19.95 -37.92
CA GLY A 85 -46.46 20.21 -36.57
C GLY A 85 -47.46 19.17 -36.05
N LEU A 86 -47.78 18.15 -36.84
CA LEU A 86 -48.70 17.07 -36.48
C LEU A 86 -47.96 15.94 -35.75
N VAL A 87 -48.63 15.33 -34.77
CA VAL A 87 -48.12 14.14 -34.05
C VAL A 87 -48.02 12.98 -35.03
N VAL A 88 -46.87 12.32 -35.03
CA VAL A 88 -46.55 11.21 -35.93
C VAL A 88 -47.30 9.94 -35.51
N LYS A 89 -47.66 9.09 -36.48
CA LYS A 89 -48.23 7.77 -36.23
C LYS A 89 -47.12 6.76 -36.00
N THR A 90 -47.26 5.91 -34.99
CA THR A 90 -46.42 4.73 -34.81
C THR A 90 -47.02 3.56 -35.60
N LEU A 91 -46.21 2.94 -36.45
CA LEU A 91 -46.57 1.80 -37.30
C LEU A 91 -45.57 0.68 -37.10
N ILE A 92 -45.95 -0.55 -37.45
CA ILE A 92 -45.08 -1.74 -37.41
C ILE A 92 -44.74 -2.13 -38.85
N SER A 93 -43.45 -2.31 -39.14
CA SER A 93 -43.00 -2.75 -40.45
C SER A 93 -43.39 -4.21 -40.68
N SER A 94 -44.00 -4.47 -41.83
CA SER A 94 -44.32 -5.81 -42.34
C SER A 94 -43.33 -6.30 -43.39
N THR A 95 -42.25 -5.55 -43.62
CA THR A 95 -41.21 -5.93 -44.59
C THR A 95 -40.46 -7.18 -44.12
N THR A 96 -40.05 -8.05 -45.04
CA THR A 96 -39.28 -9.26 -44.72
C THR A 96 -37.99 -8.96 -43.96
N SER A 97 -37.32 -7.84 -44.26
CA SER A 97 -36.06 -7.45 -43.63
C SER A 97 -36.19 -6.77 -42.25
N ASN A 98 -37.36 -6.21 -41.91
CA ASN A 98 -37.57 -5.47 -40.66
C ASN A 98 -38.91 -5.80 -39.98
N SER A 99 -39.39 -7.04 -40.15
CA SER A 99 -40.70 -7.47 -39.66
C SER A 99 -40.84 -7.24 -38.15
N GLY A 100 -41.95 -6.63 -37.73
CA GLY A 100 -42.23 -6.37 -36.33
C GLY A 100 -41.57 -5.13 -35.73
N ARG A 101 -40.65 -4.47 -36.45
CA ARG A 101 -39.99 -3.24 -35.99
C ARG A 101 -40.90 -2.02 -36.11
N ARG A 102 -40.94 -1.18 -35.08
CA ARG A 102 -41.79 0.02 -35.06
C ARG A 102 -41.09 1.21 -35.71
N PHE A 103 -41.85 2.04 -36.42
CA PHE A 103 -41.39 3.29 -37.01
C PHE A 103 -42.46 4.38 -36.89
N PHE A 104 -42.02 5.62 -36.94
CA PHE A 104 -42.86 6.81 -36.94
C PHE A 104 -43.06 7.31 -38.37
N ARG A 105 -44.27 7.77 -38.71
CA ARG A 105 -44.55 8.42 -39.99
C ARG A 105 -45.50 9.60 -39.83
N CYS A 106 -45.40 10.60 -40.72
CA CYS A 106 -46.42 11.66 -40.81
C CYS A 106 -47.83 11.07 -41.02
N PRO A 107 -48.88 11.56 -40.32
CA PRO A 107 -50.24 11.05 -40.47
C PRO A 107 -50.90 11.43 -41.80
N ARG A 108 -50.33 12.39 -42.55
CA ARG A 108 -50.88 12.88 -43.82
C ARG A 108 -50.79 11.80 -44.91
N PRO A 109 -51.67 11.85 -45.92
CA PRO A 109 -51.61 10.97 -47.07
C PRO A 109 -50.27 11.06 -47.82
N ASP A 110 -49.91 9.98 -48.51
CA ASP A 110 -48.60 9.78 -49.15
C ASP A 110 -48.26 10.81 -50.23
N PHE A 111 -49.26 11.51 -50.76
CA PHE A 111 -49.09 12.62 -51.71
C PHE A 111 -48.70 13.95 -51.04
N SER A 112 -48.59 13.99 -49.72
CA SER A 112 -48.15 15.18 -48.99
C SER A 112 -46.62 15.27 -48.97
N LEU A 113 -46.10 16.48 -49.18
CA LEU A 113 -44.65 16.77 -49.22
C LEU A 113 -43.91 16.56 -47.88
N CYS A 114 -44.57 16.07 -46.82
CA CYS A 114 -43.94 15.94 -45.51
C CYS A 114 -42.89 14.84 -45.48
N GLY A 115 -43.21 13.65 -46.00
CA GLY A 115 -42.30 12.50 -46.08
C GLY A 115 -41.71 11.97 -44.76
N TYR A 116 -42.04 12.58 -43.60
CA TYR A 116 -41.38 12.25 -42.33
C TYR A 116 -41.50 10.77 -41.99
N TRP A 117 -40.35 10.14 -41.72
CA TRP A 117 -40.21 8.73 -41.36
C TRP A 117 -38.97 8.52 -40.50
N GLU A 118 -39.08 7.71 -39.43
CA GLU A 118 -37.95 7.41 -38.53
C GLU A 118 -38.20 6.10 -37.79
N TRP A 119 -37.17 5.27 -37.56
CA TRP A 119 -37.31 4.05 -36.74
C TRP A 119 -37.44 4.38 -35.25
N GLU A 120 -38.18 3.55 -34.50
CA GLU A 120 -38.31 3.65 -33.03
C GLU A 120 -37.16 2.89 -32.31
N ASP A 121 -35.91 3.15 -32.70
CA ASP A 121 -34.74 2.43 -32.13
C ASP A 121 -34.16 3.07 -30.86
N GLN A 122 -34.47 4.35 -30.65
CA GLN A 122 -33.80 5.18 -29.64
C GLN A 122 -34.07 4.69 -28.21
N ALA A 123 -35.30 4.25 -27.93
CA ALA A 123 -35.68 3.69 -26.64
C ALA A 123 -35.01 2.34 -26.34
N PHE A 124 -34.69 1.55 -27.38
CA PHE A 124 -34.04 0.25 -27.20
C PHE A 124 -32.56 0.39 -26.84
N LEU A 125 -31.86 1.37 -27.45
CA LEU A 125 -30.46 1.65 -27.17
C LEU A 125 -30.24 2.19 -25.75
N GLU A 126 -31.14 3.06 -25.27
CA GLU A 126 -31.07 3.61 -23.90
C GLU A 126 -31.25 2.51 -22.84
N VAL A 127 -32.23 1.62 -23.01
CA VAL A 127 -32.48 0.52 -22.05
C VAL A 127 -31.35 -0.52 -22.07
N ALA A 128 -30.72 -0.77 -23.22
CA ALA A 128 -29.56 -1.66 -23.31
C ALA A 128 -28.32 -1.03 -22.65
N TYR A 129 -28.09 0.26 -22.87
CA TYR A 129 -26.99 1.00 -22.24
C TYR A 129 -27.13 1.03 -20.71
N LEU A 130 -28.32 1.31 -20.19
CA LEU A 130 -28.57 1.32 -18.74
C LEU A 130 -28.34 -0.05 -18.10
N ARG A 131 -28.78 -1.13 -18.74
CA ARG A 131 -28.54 -2.51 -18.25
C ARG A 131 -27.06 -2.84 -18.20
N ASN A 132 -26.28 -2.44 -19.21
CA ASN A 132 -24.84 -2.66 -19.21
C ASN A 132 -24.16 -1.86 -18.09
N LEU A 133 -24.55 -0.60 -17.90
CA LEU A 133 -24.00 0.24 -16.83
C LEU A 133 -24.32 -0.33 -15.45
N GLU A 134 -25.54 -0.82 -15.23
CA GLU A 134 -25.96 -1.46 -13.98
C GLU A 134 -25.13 -2.73 -13.71
N SER A 135 -24.86 -3.54 -14.75
CA SER A 135 -23.97 -4.70 -14.64
C SER A 135 -22.55 -4.27 -14.25
N SER A 136 -21.97 -3.29 -14.94
CA SER A 136 -20.62 -2.80 -14.62
C SER A 136 -20.54 -2.18 -13.22
N LEU A 137 -21.58 -1.49 -12.75
CA LEU A 137 -21.65 -0.96 -11.39
C LEU A 137 -21.64 -2.09 -10.35
N LYS A 138 -22.36 -3.18 -10.63
CA LYS A 138 -22.35 -4.37 -9.77
C LYS A 138 -20.97 -5.02 -9.73
N ASP A 139 -20.29 -5.11 -10.86
CA ASP A 139 -18.94 -5.68 -10.95
C ASP A 139 -17.93 -4.84 -10.15
N VAL A 140 -17.92 -3.52 -10.36
CA VAL A 140 -17.08 -2.59 -9.58
C VAL A 140 -17.39 -2.68 -8.08
N LYS A 141 -18.65 -2.86 -7.70
CA LYS A 141 -19.02 -3.03 -6.31
C LYS A 141 -18.44 -4.32 -5.71
N MET A 142 -18.50 -5.44 -6.45
CA MET A 142 -17.89 -6.69 -6.01
C MET A 142 -16.36 -6.55 -5.87
N GLU A 143 -15.70 -5.87 -6.81
CA GLU A 143 -14.26 -5.59 -6.71
C GLU A 143 -13.93 -4.75 -5.47
N MET A 144 -14.73 -3.71 -5.20
CA MET A 144 -14.56 -2.86 -4.02
C MET A 144 -14.74 -3.64 -2.72
N ASP A 145 -15.74 -4.52 -2.65
CA ASP A 145 -15.97 -5.38 -1.47
C ASP A 145 -14.81 -6.38 -1.28
N ASN A 146 -14.24 -6.92 -2.36
CA ASN A 146 -13.07 -7.79 -2.30
C ASN A 146 -11.82 -7.04 -1.80
N SER A 147 -11.53 -5.86 -2.34
CA SER A 147 -10.41 -5.03 -1.87
C SER A 147 -10.61 -4.60 -0.41
N LYS A 148 -11.84 -4.40 0.05
CA LYS A 148 -12.13 -4.12 1.46
C LYS A 148 -11.72 -5.29 2.36
N ILE A 149 -11.99 -6.52 1.95
CA ILE A 149 -11.57 -7.72 2.68
C ILE A 149 -10.04 -7.81 2.73
N GLU A 150 -9.36 -7.53 1.62
CA GLU A 150 -7.89 -7.51 1.54
C GLU A 150 -7.28 -6.48 2.50
N VAL A 151 -7.86 -5.29 2.58
CA VAL A 151 -7.42 -4.25 3.54
C VAL A 151 -7.58 -4.70 4.99
N GLU A 152 -8.68 -5.35 5.35
CA GLU A 152 -8.87 -5.88 6.71
C GLU A 152 -7.89 -7.02 7.03
N ASN A 153 -7.57 -7.87 6.05
CA ASN A 153 -6.55 -8.92 6.22
C ASN A 153 -5.16 -8.32 6.48
N LEU A 154 -4.74 -7.35 5.66
CA LEU A 154 -3.46 -6.64 5.84
C LEU A 154 -3.38 -5.93 7.20
N LYS A 155 -4.50 -5.40 7.69
CA LYS A 155 -4.57 -4.77 9.02
C LYS A 155 -4.33 -5.79 10.14
N ILE A 156 -4.87 -7.01 10.02
CA ILE A 156 -4.61 -8.09 10.97
C ILE A 156 -3.13 -8.50 10.93
N GLU A 157 -2.55 -8.65 9.74
CA GLU A 157 -1.12 -8.96 9.58
C GLU A 157 -0.22 -7.88 10.22
N MET A 158 -0.57 -6.60 10.04
CA MET A 158 0.17 -5.50 10.65
C MET A 158 0.15 -5.56 12.19
N GLU A 159 -1.00 -5.88 12.80
CA GLU A 159 -1.07 -6.03 14.26
C GLU A 159 -0.28 -7.24 14.76
N ASN A 160 -0.28 -8.35 14.00
CA ASN A 160 0.55 -9.51 14.32
C ASN A 160 2.05 -9.18 14.27
N LEU A 161 2.50 -8.46 13.24
CA LEU A 161 3.89 -8.01 13.12
C LEU A 161 4.29 -7.09 14.27
N LYS A 162 3.39 -6.19 14.69
CA LYS A 162 3.62 -5.31 15.84
C LYS A 162 3.85 -6.10 17.14
N ILE A 163 3.11 -7.18 17.36
CA ILE A 163 3.33 -8.08 18.50
C ILE A 163 4.72 -8.74 18.41
N VAL A 164 5.12 -9.20 17.23
CA VAL A 164 6.45 -9.78 17.02
C VAL A 164 7.56 -8.78 17.33
N VAL A 165 7.42 -7.53 16.88
CA VAL A 165 8.39 -6.46 17.16
C VAL A 165 8.52 -6.20 18.66
N GLU A 166 7.41 -6.14 19.40
CA GLU A 166 7.46 -5.92 20.86
C GLU A 166 8.13 -7.09 21.58
N ASN A 167 7.86 -8.33 21.16
CA ASN A 167 8.54 -9.52 21.71
C ASN A 167 10.05 -9.51 21.43
N LEU A 168 10.46 -9.14 20.22
CA LEU A 168 11.89 -9.02 19.87
C LEU A 168 12.58 -7.92 20.68
N LYS A 169 11.90 -6.81 20.92
CA LYS A 169 12.41 -5.73 21.77
C LYS A 169 12.69 -6.20 23.20
N ILE A 170 11.80 -7.02 23.77
CA ILE A 170 12.01 -7.64 25.08
C ILE A 170 13.23 -8.57 25.05
N GLN A 171 13.38 -9.41 24.02
CA GLN A 171 14.53 -10.31 23.89
C GLN A 171 15.86 -9.56 23.77
N VAL A 172 15.89 -8.49 22.98
CA VAL A 172 17.07 -7.60 22.88
C VAL A 172 17.40 -6.97 24.23
N GLY A 173 16.39 -6.54 24.99
CA GLY A 173 16.57 -6.03 26.34
C GLY A 173 17.21 -7.06 27.28
N HIS A 174 16.71 -8.29 27.29
CA HIS A 174 17.29 -9.37 28.09
C HIS A 174 18.73 -9.71 27.65
N LEU A 175 19.00 -9.73 26.36
CA LEU A 175 20.36 -9.96 25.84
C LEU A 175 21.32 -8.84 26.22
N SER A 176 20.86 -7.59 26.23
CA SER A 176 21.66 -6.45 26.70
C SER A 176 22.05 -6.61 28.17
N GLU A 177 21.14 -7.09 29.02
CA GLU A 177 21.42 -7.34 30.43
C GLU A 177 22.45 -8.48 30.59
N THR A 178 22.31 -9.58 29.84
CA THR A 178 23.29 -10.67 29.91
C THR A 178 24.68 -10.23 29.46
N VAL A 179 24.78 -9.42 28.39
CA VAL A 179 26.06 -8.83 27.96
C VAL A 179 26.69 -8.00 29.08
N ALA A 180 25.94 -7.10 29.72
CA ALA A 180 26.45 -6.28 30.82
C ALA A 180 26.96 -7.14 32.01
N THR A 181 26.26 -8.22 32.34
CA THR A 181 26.72 -9.14 33.41
C THR A 181 27.99 -9.90 33.04
N LEU A 182 28.15 -10.28 31.77
CA LEU A 182 29.35 -10.95 31.27
C LEU A 182 30.55 -9.99 31.23
N GLU A 183 30.34 -8.73 30.83
CA GLU A 183 31.38 -7.69 30.87
C GLU A 183 31.90 -7.48 32.30
N ALA A 184 31.00 -7.33 33.28
CA ALA A 184 31.39 -7.21 34.68
C ALA A 184 32.16 -8.45 35.21
N SER A 185 31.76 -9.65 34.76
CA SER A 185 32.48 -10.88 35.09
C SER A 185 33.88 -10.92 34.46
N ASN A 186 34.00 -10.47 33.20
CA ASN A 186 35.26 -10.40 32.50
C ASN A 186 36.23 -9.41 33.15
N ASP A 187 35.76 -8.23 33.57
CA ASP A 187 36.56 -7.25 34.32
C ASP A 187 37.14 -7.84 35.61
N LEU A 188 36.34 -8.62 36.35
CA LEU A 188 36.79 -9.34 37.54
C LEU A 188 37.88 -10.38 37.22
N VAL A 189 37.74 -11.09 36.10
CA VAL A 189 38.74 -12.07 35.64
C VAL A 189 40.03 -11.36 35.25
N VAL A 190 39.94 -10.25 34.50
CA VAL A 190 41.09 -9.42 34.09
C VAL A 190 41.85 -8.94 35.32
N GLU A 191 41.17 -8.44 36.35
CA GLU A 191 41.84 -7.99 37.58
C GLU A 191 42.52 -9.15 38.31
N LYS A 192 41.87 -10.32 38.42
CA LYS A 192 42.51 -11.51 39.00
C LYS A 192 43.78 -11.90 38.24
N VAL A 193 43.74 -11.91 36.91
CA VAL A 193 44.91 -12.20 36.06
C VAL A 193 46.03 -11.19 36.35
N ARG A 194 45.72 -9.90 36.42
CA ARG A 194 46.68 -8.84 36.78
C ARG A 194 47.33 -9.11 38.13
N THR A 195 46.55 -9.45 39.16
CA THR A 195 47.11 -9.75 40.50
C THR A 195 48.00 -11.00 40.51
N PHE A 196 47.67 -12.03 39.72
CA PHE A 196 48.51 -13.22 39.59
C PHE A 196 49.79 -12.91 38.84
N GLN A 197 49.73 -12.09 37.79
CA GLN A 197 50.89 -11.63 37.05
C GLN A 197 51.86 -10.84 37.96
N ASP A 198 51.35 -9.93 38.79
CA ASP A 198 52.16 -9.18 39.77
C ASP A 198 52.87 -10.12 40.76
N LYS A 199 52.15 -11.11 41.30
CA LYS A 199 52.72 -12.13 42.21
C LYS A 199 53.79 -12.96 41.51
N TYR A 200 53.52 -13.40 40.28
CA TYR A 200 54.45 -14.17 39.47
C TYR A 200 55.74 -13.38 39.21
N HIS A 201 55.65 -12.10 38.81
CA HIS A 201 56.82 -11.25 38.61
C HIS A 201 57.64 -11.08 39.90
N LYS A 202 56.97 -10.90 41.05
CA LYS A 202 57.65 -10.79 42.35
C LYS A 202 58.40 -12.07 42.72
N ILE A 203 57.81 -13.25 42.47
CA ILE A 203 58.46 -14.55 42.69
C ILE A 203 59.62 -14.72 41.71
N LYS A 204 59.40 -14.49 40.42
CA LYS A 204 60.43 -14.59 39.37
C LYS A 204 61.64 -13.72 39.69
N TYR A 205 61.43 -12.46 40.10
CA TYR A 205 62.51 -11.55 40.49
C TYR A 205 63.31 -12.07 41.70
N LYS A 206 62.64 -12.59 42.74
CA LYS A 206 63.31 -13.20 43.90
C LYS A 206 64.16 -14.41 43.52
N VAL A 207 63.63 -15.28 42.65
CA VAL A 207 64.37 -16.45 42.14
C VAL A 207 65.59 -15.99 41.34
N MET A 208 65.43 -15.00 40.45
CA MET A 208 66.55 -14.45 39.66
C MET A 208 67.67 -13.90 40.56
N ILE A 209 67.36 -13.08 41.58
CA ILE A 209 68.36 -12.58 42.52
C ILE A 209 69.06 -13.73 43.25
N SER A 210 68.30 -14.71 43.75
CA SER A 210 68.88 -15.86 44.45
C SER A 210 69.82 -16.66 43.55
N CYS A 211 69.48 -16.83 42.26
CA CYS A 211 70.35 -17.48 41.28
C CYS A 211 71.64 -16.68 41.05
N PHE A 212 71.55 -15.34 40.91
CA PHE A 212 72.74 -14.49 40.74
C PHE A 212 73.69 -14.56 41.95
N LEU A 213 73.15 -14.48 43.17
CA LEU A 213 73.95 -14.57 44.40
C LEU A 213 74.62 -15.95 44.52
N PHE A 214 73.91 -17.02 44.20
CA PHE A 214 74.44 -18.39 44.24
C PHE A 214 75.58 -18.59 43.23
N VAL A 215 75.42 -18.14 41.99
CA VAL A 215 76.48 -18.21 40.97
C VAL A 215 77.69 -17.38 41.38
N GLY A 216 77.49 -16.16 41.90
CA GLY A 216 78.58 -15.33 42.41
C GLY A 216 79.38 -15.99 43.53
N PHE A 217 78.68 -16.68 44.45
CA PHE A 217 79.31 -17.46 45.52
C PHE A 217 80.16 -18.63 44.97
N LEU A 218 79.64 -19.39 43.99
CA LEU A 218 80.38 -20.49 43.37
C LEU A 218 81.66 -20.00 42.68
N VAL A 219 81.60 -18.88 41.95
CA VAL A 219 82.78 -18.28 41.29
C VAL A 219 83.84 -17.88 42.32
N ALA A 220 83.43 -17.29 43.45
CA ALA A 220 84.32 -16.92 44.54
C ALA A 220 85.01 -18.12 45.22
N LEU A 221 84.35 -19.29 45.26
CA LEU A 221 84.96 -20.52 45.75
C LEU A 221 86.00 -21.09 44.78
N THR A 222 85.81 -20.95 43.47
CA THR A 222 86.72 -21.49 42.45
C THR A 222 87.95 -20.61 42.17
N THR A 223 87.94 -19.35 42.63
CA THR A 223 89.02 -18.37 42.38
C THR A 223 89.99 -18.19 43.54
N LYS A 224 89.85 -19.00 44.60
CA LYS A 224 90.81 -19.14 45.71
C LYS A 224 91.65 -20.40 45.54
#